data_AF-A0A1I2QYE1-F1
#
_entry.id   AF-A0A1I2QYE1-F1
#
_cell.length_a   1.000
_cell.length_b   1.000
_cell.length_c   1.000
_cell.angle_alpha   90.00
_cell.angle_beta   90.00
_cell.angle_gamma   90.00
#
_symmetry.space_group_name_H-M   'P 1'
#
loop_
_entity.id
_entity.type
_entity.pdbx_description
1 polymer ?
#
loop_
_entity_poly.entity_id
_entity_poly.type
_entity_poly.pdbx_seq_one_letter_code
_entity_poly.pdbx_strand_id
1 'polypeptide(L)'
;MSEDWISAREAAEVMWPGKRPAPVPNAITKRAEEGLIEARAELLTKQGPGGKTKVPDDPIPTEFWGGRAMVPDWESGVFTAHVQQNASEEEWKAFGVTFKRSKIEAMAPLKTGEIGAPAPAPTLAKNQGGNPGKYDWAVAVGTIVFKWSDPGNWQPLDVEEVRAALETHFAKTQKSPDEKLFKKYAEWIFQEIEKRK
;
A
#
# COMPACT_ATOMS: atom_id res chain seq x y z
N MET A 1 7.25 15.89 27.90
CA MET A 1 7.19 14.59 27.20
C MET A 1 6.41 14.86 25.94
N SER A 2 7.12 15.17 24.85
CA SER A 2 6.50 15.75 23.66
C SER A 2 5.79 14.67 22.87
N GLU A 3 4.49 14.86 22.66
CA GLU A 3 3.60 13.97 21.93
C GLU A 3 4.15 13.69 20.51
N ASP A 4 4.47 12.42 20.23
CA ASP A 4 5.06 11.94 18.97
C ASP A 4 4.03 11.85 17.84
N TRP A 5 3.17 12.87 17.71
CA TRP A 5 2.09 12.93 16.74
C TRP A 5 2.29 14.12 15.81
N ILE A 6 2.07 13.90 14.52
CA ILE A 6 2.09 14.94 13.49
C ILE A 6 0.76 14.99 12.77
N SER A 7 0.37 16.19 12.33
CA SER A 7 -0.82 16.38 11.52
C SER A 7 -0.73 15.62 10.19
N ALA A 8 -1.88 15.33 9.58
CA ALA A 8 -1.94 14.76 8.24
C ALA A 8 -1.13 15.59 7.23
N ARG A 9 -1.20 16.92 7.33
CA ARG A 9 -0.43 17.84 6.47
C ARG A 9 1.07 17.66 6.62
N GLU A 10 1.56 17.61 7.86
CA GLU A 10 2.99 17.38 8.13
C GLU A 10 3.42 15.98 7.67
N ALA A 11 2.59 14.96 7.90
CA ALA A 11 2.86 13.60 7.44
C ALA A 11 2.97 13.53 5.91
N ALA A 12 2.10 14.25 5.20
CA ALA A 12 2.17 14.40 3.76
C ALA A 12 3.44 15.11 3.30
N GLU A 13 3.86 16.19 3.97
CA GLU A 13 5.09 16.91 3.63
C GLU A 13 6.34 16.05 3.87
N VAL A 14 6.35 15.22 4.92
CA VAL A 14 7.45 14.27 5.18
C VAL A 14 7.55 13.21 4.09
N MET A 15 6.42 12.68 3.64
CA MET A 15 6.38 11.60 2.64
C MET A 15 6.54 12.09 1.20
N TRP A 16 6.00 13.27 0.89
CA TRP A 16 5.93 13.84 -0.45
C TRP A 16 6.36 15.32 -0.45
N PRO A 17 7.62 15.62 -0.07
CA PRO A 17 8.08 16.99 0.10
C PRO A 17 7.93 17.79 -1.20
N GLY A 18 7.27 18.95 -1.11
CA GLY A 18 7.00 19.83 -2.25
C GLY A 18 6.12 19.22 -3.36
N LYS A 19 5.42 18.12 -3.07
CA LYS A 19 4.52 17.44 -4.02
C LYS A 19 3.14 17.28 -3.42
N ARG A 20 2.13 17.17 -4.29
CA ARG A 20 0.81 16.77 -3.84
C ARG A 20 0.84 15.30 -3.37
N PRO A 21 0.13 14.96 -2.28
CA PRO A 21 -0.01 13.58 -1.84
C PRO A 21 -0.49 12.68 -2.97
N ALA A 22 0.03 11.46 -3.01
CA ALA A 22 -0.41 10.48 -3.99
C ALA A 22 -1.91 10.16 -3.82
N PRO A 23 -2.64 9.90 -4.92
CA PRO A 23 -4.02 9.42 -4.85
C PRO A 23 -4.12 8.12 -4.05
N VAL A 24 -5.30 7.86 -3.51
CA VAL A 24 -5.58 6.68 -2.68
C VAL A 24 -5.81 5.43 -3.54
N PRO A 25 -5.37 4.24 -3.07
CA PRO A 25 -4.63 4.01 -1.84
C PRO A 25 -3.16 4.44 -1.95
N ASN A 26 -2.68 5.18 -0.95
CA ASN A 26 -1.27 5.59 -0.86
C ASN A 26 -0.55 4.86 0.27
N ALA A 27 0.77 5.04 0.38
CA ALA A 27 1.58 4.30 1.33
C ALA A 27 1.15 4.48 2.79
N ILE A 28 0.76 5.70 3.18
CA ILE A 28 0.32 5.98 4.56
C ILE A 28 -1.00 5.27 4.82
N THR A 29 -1.99 5.43 3.93
CA THR A 29 -3.33 4.88 4.12
C THR A 29 -3.33 3.36 4.12
N LYS A 30 -2.54 2.74 3.23
CA LYS A 30 -2.38 1.27 3.18
C LYS A 30 -1.77 0.71 4.47
N ARG A 31 -0.76 1.38 5.03
CA ARG A 31 -0.16 0.94 6.29
C ARG A 31 -1.05 1.22 7.51
N ALA A 32 -1.89 2.25 7.45
CA ALA A 32 -2.89 2.49 8.47
C ALA A 32 -4.02 1.43 8.42
N GLU A 33 -4.41 1.00 7.23
CA GLU A 33 -5.30 -0.16 7.02
C GLU A 33 -4.71 -1.45 7.59
N GLU A 34 -3.40 -1.69 7.36
CA GLU A 34 -2.67 -2.84 7.92
C GLU A 34 -2.36 -2.70 9.43
N GLY A 35 -2.74 -1.59 10.08
CA GLY A 35 -2.48 -1.33 11.50
C GLY A 35 -1.01 -1.08 11.84
N LEU A 36 -0.16 -0.84 10.84
CA LEU A 36 1.28 -0.59 11.02
C LEU A 36 1.59 0.86 11.43
N ILE A 37 0.65 1.78 11.16
CA ILE A 37 0.71 3.18 11.58
C ILE A 37 -0.50 3.44 12.46
N GLU A 38 -0.23 3.92 13.67
CA GLU A 38 -1.25 4.44 14.56
C GLU A 38 -1.70 5.82 14.04
N ALA A 39 -3.01 5.99 13.94
CA ALA A 39 -3.65 7.23 13.54
C ALA A 39 -4.76 7.57 14.54
N ARG A 40 -4.92 8.85 14.86
CA ARG A 40 -5.97 9.36 15.76
C ARG A 40 -6.67 10.54 15.11
N ALA A 41 -7.95 10.71 15.44
CA ALA A 41 -8.74 11.87 15.03
C ALA A 41 -9.17 12.65 16.27
N GLU A 42 -9.11 13.97 16.21
CA GLU A 42 -9.71 14.84 17.23
C GLU A 42 -11.22 14.59 17.33
N LEU A 43 -11.86 14.26 16.20
CA LEU A 43 -13.26 13.89 16.14
C LEU A 43 -13.49 12.86 15.03
N LEU A 44 -14.04 11.70 15.40
CA LEU A 44 -14.56 10.71 14.47
C LEU A 44 -16.08 10.74 14.48
N THR A 45 -16.69 10.93 13.32
CA THR A 45 -18.15 10.85 13.16
C THR A 45 -18.52 9.64 12.32
N LYS A 46 -19.43 8.82 12.81
CA LYS A 46 -19.95 7.63 12.12
C LYS A 46 -21.43 7.85 11.84
N GLN A 47 -21.82 7.82 10.57
CA GLN A 47 -23.20 8.06 10.14
C GLN A 47 -23.71 6.83 9.40
N GLY A 48 -24.72 6.18 9.96
CA GLY A 48 -25.32 4.96 9.40
C GLY A 48 -26.83 4.88 9.64
N PRO A 49 -27.47 3.73 9.37
CA PRO A 49 -28.89 3.53 9.60
C PRO A 49 -29.33 3.75 11.06
N GLY A 50 -28.44 3.51 12.01
CA GLY A 50 -28.65 3.75 13.44
C GLY A 50 -28.50 5.21 13.88
N GLY A 51 -28.25 6.14 12.94
CA GLY A 51 -28.06 7.57 13.22
C GLY A 51 -26.60 8.01 13.14
N LYS A 52 -26.30 9.16 13.75
CA LYS A 52 -24.97 9.78 13.73
C LYS A 52 -24.33 9.76 15.11
N THR A 53 -23.22 9.06 15.23
CA THR A 53 -22.38 9.02 16.44
C THR A 53 -21.17 9.92 16.25
N LYS A 54 -20.75 10.58 17.33
CA LYS A 54 -19.55 11.42 17.39
C LYS A 54 -18.68 10.91 18.53
N VAL A 55 -17.42 10.60 18.23
CA VAL A 55 -16.44 10.11 19.19
C VAL A 55 -15.25 11.05 19.17
N PRO A 56 -14.98 11.80 20.27
CA PRO A 56 -13.84 12.70 20.36
C PRO A 56 -12.55 11.94 20.70
N ASP A 57 -11.42 12.44 20.18
CA ASP A 57 -10.04 11.96 20.45
C ASP A 57 -9.88 10.42 20.42
N ASP A 58 -10.36 9.82 19.34
CA ASP A 58 -10.41 8.36 19.18
C ASP A 58 -9.34 7.88 18.19
N PRO A 59 -8.66 6.74 18.46
CA PRO A 59 -7.89 6.05 17.43
C PRO A 59 -8.78 5.74 16.22
N ILE A 60 -8.28 6.02 15.03
CA ILE A 60 -9.02 5.76 13.80
C ILE A 60 -8.92 4.26 13.50
N PRO A 61 -10.03 3.52 13.46
CA PRO A 61 -9.99 2.07 13.24
C PRO A 61 -9.38 1.69 11.87
N THR A 62 -8.74 0.53 11.78
CA THR A 62 -8.09 0.05 10.55
C THR A 62 -9.05 -0.03 9.36
N GLU A 63 -10.28 -0.48 9.61
CA GLU A 63 -11.40 -0.58 8.66
C GLU A 63 -11.81 0.75 8.01
N PHE A 64 -11.51 1.89 8.65
CA PHE A 64 -11.73 3.20 8.04
C PHE A 64 -10.85 3.40 6.80
N TRP A 65 -9.59 2.96 6.86
CA TRP A 65 -8.59 3.19 5.83
C TRP A 65 -8.78 2.33 4.58
N GLY A 66 -9.39 1.14 4.74
CA GLY A 66 -9.82 0.26 3.65
C GLY A 66 -11.24 0.57 3.15
N GLY A 67 -11.89 1.63 3.66
CA GLY A 67 -13.24 2.00 3.29
C GLY A 67 -13.37 2.37 1.81
N ARG A 68 -14.55 2.12 1.24
CA ARG A 68 -14.88 2.52 -0.12
C ARG A 68 -14.91 4.04 -0.26
N ALA A 69 -14.58 4.51 -1.46
CA ALA A 69 -14.60 5.93 -1.82
C ALA A 69 -13.88 6.82 -0.80
N MET A 70 -12.73 6.36 -0.27
CA MET A 70 -11.98 7.15 0.70
C MET A 70 -11.44 8.43 0.06
N VAL A 71 -11.82 9.58 0.62
CA VAL A 71 -11.39 10.91 0.18
C VAL A 71 -10.56 11.54 1.30
N PRO A 72 -9.23 11.55 1.17
CA PRO A 72 -8.37 12.24 2.12
C PRO A 72 -8.17 13.71 1.71
N ASP A 73 -8.45 14.61 2.64
CA ASP A 73 -7.98 15.99 2.59
C ASP A 73 -6.80 16.14 3.56
N TRP A 74 -5.60 15.91 3.03
CA TRP A 74 -4.35 16.01 3.78
C TRP A 74 -4.07 17.43 4.27
N GLU A 75 -4.62 18.47 3.63
CA GLU A 75 -4.36 19.86 3.97
C GLU A 75 -5.18 20.31 5.18
N SER A 76 -6.47 19.97 5.20
CA SER A 76 -7.34 20.23 6.36
C SER A 76 -7.29 19.14 7.43
N GLY A 77 -6.69 18.00 7.13
CA GLY A 77 -6.66 16.84 8.03
C GLY A 77 -8.02 16.17 8.18
N VAL A 78 -8.87 16.26 7.14
CA VAL A 78 -10.22 15.67 7.12
C VAL A 78 -10.26 14.49 6.17
N PHE A 79 -10.72 13.34 6.64
CA PHE A 79 -10.78 12.12 5.85
C PHE A 79 -12.22 11.61 5.87
N THR A 80 -12.73 11.20 4.71
CA THR A 80 -14.06 10.59 4.59
C THR A 80 -13.92 9.20 3.98
N ALA A 81 -14.66 8.21 4.48
CA ALA A 81 -14.69 6.86 3.94
C ALA A 81 -16.08 6.23 4.12
N HIS A 82 -16.47 5.33 3.21
CA HIS A 82 -17.65 4.49 3.36
C HIS A 82 -17.23 3.11 3.88
N VAL A 83 -17.65 2.77 5.08
CA VAL A 83 -17.26 1.52 5.77
C VAL A 83 -18.47 0.59 5.82
N GLN A 84 -18.28 -0.67 5.43
CA GLN A 84 -19.31 -1.69 5.51
C GLN A 84 -19.34 -2.27 6.94
N GLN A 85 -20.42 -2.06 7.68
CA GLN A 85 -20.64 -2.56 9.04
C GLN A 85 -21.95 -3.34 9.13
N ASN A 86 -21.92 -4.57 9.66
CA ASN A 86 -23.13 -5.37 9.94
C ASN A 86 -24.18 -5.37 8.80
N ALA A 87 -23.72 -5.62 7.56
CA ALA A 87 -24.54 -5.60 6.34
C ALA A 87 -25.15 -4.24 5.92
N SER A 88 -24.75 -3.13 6.57
CA SER A 88 -25.08 -1.76 6.19
C SER A 88 -23.82 -0.96 5.84
N GLU A 89 -23.95 0.07 5.01
CA GLU A 89 -22.87 1.01 4.73
C GLU A 89 -22.99 2.23 5.65
N GLU A 90 -21.87 2.63 6.24
CA GLU A 90 -21.77 3.82 7.10
C GLU A 90 -20.77 4.80 6.50
N GLU A 91 -21.14 6.09 6.48
CA GLU A 91 -20.22 7.17 6.14
C GLU A 91 -19.45 7.59 7.40
N TRP A 92 -18.13 7.40 7.39
CA TRP A 92 -17.25 7.79 8.47
C TRP A 92 -16.47 9.04 8.06
N LYS A 93 -16.34 10.00 8.97
CA LYS A 93 -15.56 11.23 8.79
C LYS A 93 -14.63 11.45 9.98
N ALA A 94 -13.34 11.49 9.72
CA ALA A 94 -12.30 11.76 10.71
C ALA A 94 -11.79 13.20 10.52
N PHE A 95 -11.81 13.99 11.60
CA PHE A 95 -11.35 15.38 11.62
C PHE A 95 -10.10 15.52 12.50
N GLY A 96 -9.20 16.42 12.12
CA GLY A 96 -7.96 16.63 12.88
C GLY A 96 -7.08 15.39 12.89
N VAL A 97 -7.01 14.68 11.76
CA VAL A 97 -6.26 13.42 11.67
C VAL A 97 -4.79 13.67 11.93
N THR A 98 -4.24 12.92 12.88
CA THR A 98 -2.80 12.90 13.20
C THR A 98 -2.26 11.48 13.16
N PHE A 99 -0.99 11.37 12.79
CA PHE A 99 -0.26 10.11 12.66
C PHE A 99 0.95 10.12 13.57
N LYS A 100 1.37 8.93 14.01
CA LYS A 100 2.57 8.78 14.82
C LYS A 100 3.82 9.15 14.00
N ARG A 101 4.54 10.19 14.39
CA ARG A 101 5.67 10.76 13.63
C ARG A 101 6.75 9.72 13.37
N SER A 102 7.17 8.99 14.41
CA SER A 102 8.18 7.92 14.28
C SER A 102 7.84 6.88 13.21
N LYS A 103 6.55 6.58 13.01
CA LYS A 103 6.10 5.64 11.98
C LYS A 103 6.16 6.24 10.58
N ILE A 104 5.77 7.51 10.42
CA ILE A 104 5.83 8.22 9.15
C ILE A 104 7.28 8.42 8.69
N GLU A 105 8.17 8.84 9.60
CA GLU A 105 9.60 9.02 9.30
C GLU A 105 10.28 7.72 8.88
N ALA A 106 9.92 6.60 9.51
CA ALA A 106 10.42 5.27 9.11
C ALA A 106 9.99 4.84 7.70
N MET A 107 8.97 5.49 7.11
CA MET A 107 8.55 5.26 5.72
C MET A 107 9.07 6.29 4.74
N ALA A 108 9.48 7.46 5.25
CA ALA A 108 9.95 8.54 4.41
C ALA A 108 11.11 8.02 3.54
N PRO A 109 11.12 8.34 2.24
CA PRO A 109 12.27 8.01 1.41
C PRO A 109 13.49 8.66 2.06
N LEU A 110 14.48 7.83 2.43
CA LEU A 110 15.68 8.26 3.16
C LEU A 110 16.18 9.58 2.57
N LYS A 111 16.11 10.67 3.36
CA LYS A 111 16.78 11.92 3.00
C LYS A 111 18.26 11.56 2.90
N THR A 112 18.81 11.64 1.70
CA THR A 112 20.21 11.31 1.34
C THR A 112 21.23 12.29 1.97
N GLY A 113 21.09 12.63 3.26
CA GLY A 113 21.79 13.78 3.86
C GLY A 113 22.34 13.61 5.28
N GLU A 114 21.75 12.80 6.16
CA GLU A 114 22.23 12.71 7.56
C GLU A 114 22.23 11.26 8.05
N ILE A 115 23.35 10.58 7.81
CA ILE A 115 23.69 9.31 8.46
C ILE A 115 24.42 9.66 9.76
N GLY A 116 23.67 9.74 10.85
CA GLY A 116 24.21 9.43 12.19
C GLY A 116 24.23 7.91 12.33
N ALA A 117 25.43 7.32 12.37
CA ALA A 117 25.65 5.88 12.48
C ALA A 117 24.97 5.27 13.73
N PRO A 118 24.56 3.99 13.69
CA PRO A 118 25.53 2.98 14.11
C PRO A 118 25.60 1.71 13.24
N ALA A 119 26.84 1.21 13.16
CA ALA A 119 27.37 -0.10 12.74
C ALA A 119 27.11 -0.61 11.30
N PRO A 120 28.16 -1.15 10.63
CA PRO A 120 28.16 -1.35 9.19
C PRO A 120 27.45 -2.65 8.78
N ALA A 121 26.39 -2.51 7.97
CA ALA A 121 25.99 -3.58 7.05
C ALA A 121 26.90 -3.50 5.80
N PRO A 122 27.29 -4.65 5.21
CA PRO A 122 28.28 -4.67 4.14
C PRO A 122 27.76 -3.92 2.90
N THR A 123 28.54 -2.93 2.51
CA THR A 123 28.32 -2.05 1.36
C THR A 123 28.19 -2.83 0.05
N LEU A 124 27.02 -2.76 -0.59
CA LEU A 124 26.92 -3.05 -2.01
C LEU A 124 27.39 -1.82 -2.79
N ALA A 125 28.60 -1.94 -3.32
CA ALA A 125 29.26 -0.96 -4.17
C ALA A 125 28.38 -0.57 -5.36
N LYS A 126 28.37 0.73 -5.66
CA LYS A 126 27.93 1.27 -6.95
C LYS A 126 28.79 0.66 -8.05
N ASN A 127 28.24 -0.26 -8.83
CA ASN A 127 28.82 -0.64 -10.11
C ASN A 127 28.10 0.11 -11.23
N GLN A 128 28.92 0.91 -11.91
CA GLN A 128 28.66 1.51 -13.20
C GLN A 128 28.29 0.42 -14.23
N GLY A 129 27.51 0.80 -15.24
CA GLY A 129 27.01 -0.02 -16.35
C GLY A 129 27.65 -1.39 -16.53
N GLY A 130 26.91 -2.43 -16.17
CA GLY A 130 27.31 -3.82 -16.33
C GLY A 130 26.18 -4.73 -15.88
N ASN A 131 25.72 -5.59 -16.80
CA ASN A 131 24.72 -6.64 -16.67
C ASN A 131 24.27 -6.98 -15.21
N PRO A 132 23.01 -6.73 -14.82
CA PRO A 132 22.54 -7.06 -13.47
C PRO A 132 22.58 -8.57 -13.25
N GLY A 133 23.47 -9.00 -12.36
CA GLY A 133 23.53 -10.36 -11.88
C GLY A 133 22.23 -10.74 -11.17
N LYS A 134 21.58 -11.79 -11.69
CA LYS A 134 20.39 -12.48 -11.16
C LYS A 134 19.19 -11.56 -10.90
N TYR A 135 18.38 -11.41 -11.95
CA TYR A 135 17.01 -10.91 -11.87
C TYR A 135 16.23 -11.68 -10.80
N ASP A 136 15.67 -10.98 -9.82
CA ASP A 136 14.81 -11.56 -8.78
C ASP A 136 13.41 -11.77 -9.37
N TRP A 137 13.25 -12.90 -10.06
CA TRP A 137 12.03 -13.27 -10.76
C TRP A 137 10.81 -13.32 -9.83
N ALA A 138 11.00 -13.64 -8.55
CA ALA A 138 9.94 -13.68 -7.56
C ALA A 138 9.33 -12.29 -7.33
N VAL A 139 10.16 -11.24 -7.36
CA VAL A 139 9.71 -9.84 -7.21
C VAL A 139 9.00 -9.36 -8.47
N ALA A 140 9.51 -9.69 -9.66
CA ALA A 140 8.90 -9.29 -10.93
C ALA A 140 7.54 -9.98 -11.15
N VAL A 141 7.47 -11.29 -10.91
CA VAL A 141 6.22 -12.07 -11.01
C VAL A 141 5.23 -11.59 -9.94
N GLY A 142 5.68 -11.41 -8.70
CA GLY A 142 4.82 -10.94 -7.60
C GLY A 142 4.20 -9.57 -7.87
N THR A 143 4.97 -8.63 -8.44
CA THR A 143 4.48 -7.29 -8.75
C THR A 143 3.39 -7.30 -9.83
N ILE A 144 3.50 -8.18 -10.82
CA ILE A 144 2.54 -8.24 -11.95
C ILE A 144 1.27 -9.01 -11.56
N VAL A 145 1.40 -10.09 -10.78
CA VAL A 145 0.23 -10.80 -10.22
C VAL A 145 -0.57 -9.87 -9.31
N PHE A 146 0.09 -9.00 -8.55
CA PHE A 146 -0.57 -7.98 -7.74
C PHE A 146 -1.36 -6.95 -8.59
N LYS A 147 -0.85 -6.58 -9.78
CA LYS A 147 -1.58 -5.69 -10.72
C LYS A 147 -2.83 -6.33 -11.32
N TRP A 148 -3.02 -7.65 -11.23
CA TRP A 148 -4.23 -8.33 -11.70
C TRP A 148 -5.27 -8.58 -10.61
N SER A 149 -4.94 -8.28 -9.34
CA SER A 149 -5.89 -8.34 -8.23
C SER A 149 -6.80 -7.10 -8.12
N ASP A 150 -6.71 -6.13 -9.04
CA ASP A 150 -7.64 -4.99 -9.09
C ASP A 150 -9.08 -5.45 -9.40
N PRO A 151 -10.10 -4.96 -8.64
CA PRO A 151 -11.48 -5.37 -8.80
C PRO A 151 -12.06 -4.86 -10.12
N GLY A 152 -12.08 -5.73 -11.12
CA GLY A 152 -12.50 -5.43 -12.49
C GLY A 152 -11.63 -6.11 -13.54
N ASN A 153 -10.45 -6.61 -13.17
CA ASN A 153 -9.66 -7.51 -13.99
C ASN A 153 -9.59 -8.92 -13.39
N TRP A 154 -9.62 -9.86 -14.32
CA TRP A 154 -9.62 -11.30 -14.16
C TRP A 154 -8.69 -11.84 -13.06
N GLN A 155 -9.23 -12.66 -12.15
CA GLN A 155 -8.50 -13.32 -11.06
C GLN A 155 -8.45 -14.84 -11.29
N PRO A 156 -7.26 -15.48 -11.26
CA PRO A 156 -7.17 -16.93 -11.28
C PRO A 156 -7.62 -17.53 -9.94
N LEU A 157 -8.36 -18.65 -10.00
CA LEU A 157 -8.85 -19.37 -8.82
C LEU A 157 -7.72 -19.88 -7.90
N ASP A 158 -6.55 -20.15 -8.47
CA ASP A 158 -5.40 -20.74 -7.77
C ASP A 158 -4.14 -19.88 -8.02
N VAL A 159 -4.08 -18.69 -7.41
CA VAL A 159 -3.01 -17.68 -7.58
C VAL A 159 -1.62 -18.23 -7.31
N GLU A 160 -1.49 -19.14 -6.33
CA GLU A 160 -0.21 -19.73 -5.94
C GLU A 160 0.36 -20.67 -7.01
N GLU A 161 -0.50 -21.46 -7.66
CA GLU A 161 -0.08 -22.41 -8.71
C GLU A 161 0.36 -21.67 -9.97
N VAL A 162 -0.37 -20.61 -10.35
CA VAL A 162 -0.02 -19.73 -11.47
C VAL A 162 1.32 -19.02 -11.22
N ARG A 163 1.54 -18.54 -9.98
CA ARG A 163 2.81 -17.93 -9.59
C ARG A 163 3.98 -18.92 -9.70
N ALA A 164 3.85 -20.13 -9.16
CA ALA A 164 4.89 -21.15 -9.21
C ALA A 164 5.24 -21.57 -10.65
N ALA A 165 4.22 -21.68 -11.52
CA ALA A 165 4.40 -22.00 -12.94
C ALA A 165 5.12 -20.88 -13.70
N LEU A 166 4.77 -19.61 -13.44
CA LEU A 166 5.44 -18.45 -14.04
C LEU A 166 6.89 -18.33 -13.59
N GLU A 167 7.16 -18.49 -12.29
CA GLU A 167 8.53 -18.48 -11.74
C GLU A 167 9.40 -19.56 -12.42
N THR A 168 8.88 -20.77 -12.58
CA THR A 168 9.58 -21.87 -13.26
C THR A 168 9.84 -21.57 -14.73
N HIS A 169 8.86 -21.01 -15.44
CA HIS A 169 8.98 -20.73 -16.87
C HIS A 169 9.99 -19.62 -17.17
N PHE A 170 9.95 -18.51 -16.43
CA PHE A 170 10.87 -17.39 -16.64
C PHE A 170 12.29 -17.71 -16.15
N ALA A 171 12.44 -18.50 -15.08
CA ALA A 171 13.74 -18.99 -14.64
C ALA A 171 14.44 -19.85 -15.73
N LYS A 172 13.69 -20.66 -16.47
CA LYS A 172 14.22 -21.51 -17.55
C LYS A 172 14.59 -20.72 -18.81
N THR A 173 13.88 -19.62 -19.07
CA THR A 173 13.99 -18.88 -20.34
C THR A 173 15.05 -17.77 -20.29
N GLN A 174 15.48 -17.33 -19.09
CA GLN A 174 16.48 -16.27 -18.84
C GLN A 174 16.28 -14.98 -19.65
N LYS A 175 15.05 -14.70 -20.10
CA LYS A 175 14.70 -13.50 -20.87
C LYS A 175 13.78 -12.64 -20.03
N SER A 176 14.16 -11.37 -19.86
CA SER A 176 13.35 -10.36 -19.17
C SER A 176 11.95 -10.32 -19.81
N PRO A 177 10.86 -10.34 -19.04
CA PRO A 177 9.53 -10.34 -19.60
C PRO A 177 9.24 -8.92 -20.09
N ASP A 178 8.99 -8.78 -21.37
CA ASP A 178 8.18 -7.67 -21.85
C ASP A 178 6.77 -7.85 -21.28
N GLU A 179 6.15 -6.80 -20.74
CA GLU A 179 4.83 -6.86 -20.08
C GLU A 179 3.76 -7.49 -20.98
N LYS A 180 3.89 -7.33 -22.32
CA LYS A 180 3.02 -7.98 -23.31
C LYS A 180 3.25 -9.49 -23.45
N LEU A 181 4.50 -9.94 -23.38
CA LEU A 181 4.86 -11.36 -23.44
C LEU A 181 4.44 -12.07 -22.15
N PHE A 182 4.59 -11.41 -21.01
CA PHE A 182 4.19 -11.94 -19.71
C PHE A 182 2.69 -12.22 -19.63
N LYS A 183 1.85 -11.26 -20.06
CA LYS A 183 0.39 -11.42 -20.07
C LYS A 183 -0.05 -12.62 -20.93
N LYS A 184 0.49 -12.73 -22.14
CA LYS A 184 0.19 -13.83 -23.07
C LYS A 184 0.59 -15.20 -22.51
N TYR A 185 1.71 -15.27 -21.76
CA TYR A 185 2.16 -16.51 -21.14
C TYR A 185 1.32 -16.91 -19.93
N ALA A 186 0.88 -15.97 -19.10
CA ALA A 186 0.00 -16.28 -17.99
C ALA A 186 -1.39 -16.75 -18.47
N GLU A 187 -1.93 -16.13 -19.53
CA GLU A 187 -3.16 -16.59 -20.18
C GLU A 187 -3.00 -18.04 -20.70
N TRP A 188 -1.84 -18.39 -21.27
CA TRP A 188 -1.56 -19.77 -21.73
C TRP A 188 -1.44 -20.77 -20.57
N ILE A 189 -0.67 -20.44 -19.51
CA ILE A 189 -0.52 -21.31 -18.32
C ILE A 189 -1.89 -21.58 -17.69
N PHE A 190 -2.74 -20.56 -17.64
CA PHE A 190 -4.09 -20.72 -17.12
C PHE A 190 -4.95 -21.67 -17.96
N GLN A 191 -4.98 -21.49 -19.29
CA GLN A 191 -5.71 -22.42 -20.16
C GLN A 191 -5.22 -23.86 -20.02
N GLU A 192 -3.94 -24.05 -19.73
CA GLU A 192 -3.36 -25.38 -19.53
C GLU A 192 -3.70 -26.00 -18.17
N ILE A 193 -3.88 -25.18 -17.12
CA ILE A 193 -4.36 -25.62 -15.80
C ILE A 193 -5.86 -25.93 -15.88
N GLU A 194 -6.65 -25.10 -16.56
CA GLU A 194 -8.10 -25.30 -16.73
C GLU A 194 -8.42 -26.57 -17.51
N LYS A 195 -7.63 -26.90 -18.55
CA LYS A 195 -7.77 -28.16 -19.32
C LYS A 195 -7.39 -29.42 -18.54
N ARG A 196 -6.71 -29.29 -17.40
CA ARG A 196 -6.30 -30.41 -16.54
C ARG A 196 -7.31 -30.72 -15.44
N LYS A 197 -8.32 -29.87 -15.27
CA LYS A 197 -9.52 -30.14 -14.47
C LYS A 197 -10.60 -30.77 -15.35
#